data_AF-A0A356EAY7-F1
#
_entry.id   AF-A0A356EAY7-F1
#
_cell.length_a   1.000
_cell.length_b   1.000
_cell.length_c   1.000
_cell.angle_alpha   90.00
_cell.angle_beta   90.00
_cell.angle_gamma   90.00
#
_symmetry.space_group_name_H-M   'P 1'
#
loop_
_entity.id
_entity.type
_entity.pdbx_description
1 polymer ?
#
loop_
_entity_poly.entity_id
_entity_poly.type
_entity_poly.pdbx_seq_one_letter_code
_entity_poly.pdbx_strand_id
1 'polypeptide(L)' 'MTTIAVTGATGQLGRLAIQRLKTKAPAANIVAIVRDPAKARDLGVEVRAA' A
#
# COMPACT_ATOMS: atom_id res chain seq x y z
N MET A 1 5.77 13.12 -10.43
CA MET A 1 5.74 12.38 -9.15
C MET A 1 4.85 11.16 -9.37
N THR A 2 5.36 9.95 -9.21
CA THR A 2 4.61 8.73 -9.54
C THR A 2 3.85 8.24 -8.32
N THR A 3 2.53 8.13 -8.43
CA THR A 3 1.67 7.54 -7.39
C THR A 3 1.34 6.11 -7.77
N ILE A 4 1.55 5.17 -6.85
CA ILE A 4 1.22 3.75 -7.03
C ILE A 4 0.13 3.39 -6.03
N ALA A 5 -1.07 3.14 -6.54
CA ALA A 5 -2.19 2.65 -5.75
C ALA A 5 -2.18 1.12 -5.71
N VAL A 6 -2.18 0.54 -4.52
CA VAL A 6 -2.26 -0.91 -4.30
C VAL A 6 -3.64 -1.25 -3.75
N THR A 7 -4.48 -1.89 -4.56
CA THR A 7 -5.75 -2.46 -4.13
C THR A 7 -5.53 -3.83 -3.49
N GLY A 8 -6.43 -4.26 -2.60
CA GLY A 8 -6.24 -5.53 -1.88
C GLY A 8 -4.99 -5.53 -0.99
N ALA A 9 -4.55 -4.36 -0.53
CA ALA A 9 -3.29 -4.17 0.19
C ALA A 9 -3.19 -4.96 1.51
N THR A 10 -4.33 -5.33 2.13
CA THR A 10 -4.39 -6.18 3.32
C THR A 10 -4.32 -7.68 3.02
N GLY A 11 -4.19 -8.08 1.75
CA GLY A 11 -3.93 -9.47 1.36
C GLY A 11 -2.45 -9.84 1.48
N GLN A 12 -2.13 -11.14 1.37
CA GLN A 12 -0.74 -11.61 1.41
C GLN A 12 0.11 -10.96 0.31
N LEU A 13 -0.38 -10.98 -0.93
CA LEU A 13 0.31 -10.37 -2.06
C LEU A 13 0.45 -8.85 -1.90
N GLY A 14 -0.62 -8.18 -1.48
CA GLY A 14 -0.64 -6.73 -1.28
C GLY A 14 0.44 -6.26 -0.30
N ARG A 15 0.59 -6.95 0.84
CA ARG A 15 1.65 -6.68 1.82
C ARG A 15 3.05 -6.83 1.22
N LEU A 16 3.29 -7.94 0.52
CA LEU A 16 4.58 -8.19 -0.13
C LEU A 16 4.88 -7.15 -1.23
N ALA A 17 3.88 -6.78 -2.02
CA ALA A 17 4.01 -5.77 -3.06
C ALA A 17 4.40 -4.42 -2.46
N ILE A 18 3.72 -3.96 -1.40
CA ILE A 18 4.06 -2.70 -0.71
C ILE A 18 5.50 -2.74 -0.17
N GLN A 19 5.91 -3.83 0.48
CA GLN A 19 7.28 -3.98 0.98
C GLN A 19 8.32 -3.88 -0.14
N ARG A 20 8.08 -4.52 -1.30
CA ARG A 20 9.00 -4.47 -2.44
C ARG A 20 8.96 -3.13 -3.17
N LEU A 21 7.83 -2.45 -3.21
CA LEU A 21 7.71 -1.12 -3.83
C LEU A 21 8.51 -0.08 -3.05
N LYS A 22 8.53 -0.16 -1.72
CA LYS A 22 9.37 0.72 -0.88
C LYS A 22 10.86 0.63 -1.23
N THR A 23 11.35 -0.54 -1.65
CA THR A 23 12.75 -0.72 -2.03
C THR A 23 13.01 -0.43 -3.52
N LYS A 24 12.09 -0.80 -4.41
CA LYS A 24 12.26 -0.64 -5.86
C LYS A 24 11.95 0.77 -6.37
N ALA A 25 11.08 1.49 -5.69
CA ALA A 25 10.62 2.82 -6.09
C ALA A 25 10.56 3.74 -4.86
N PRO A 26 11.72 4.08 -4.24
CA PRO A 26 11.76 4.83 -2.99
C PRO A 26 11.17 6.25 -3.11
N ALA A 27 11.14 6.83 -4.31
CA ALA A 27 10.54 8.13 -4.59
C ALA A 27 9.05 8.06 -4.97
N ALA A 28 8.46 6.87 -5.08
CA ALA A 28 7.04 6.73 -5.39
C ALA A 28 6.18 6.98 -4.16
N ASN A 29 5.07 7.69 -4.36
CA ASN A 29 4.04 7.78 -3.33
C ASN A 29 3.17 6.51 -3.38
N ILE A 30 3.28 5.65 -2.38
CA ILE A 30 2.54 4.39 -2.30
C ILE A 30 1.27 4.62 -1.49
N VAL A 31 0.11 4.28 -2.06
CA VAL A 31 -1.20 4.42 -1.42
C VAL A 31 -1.88 3.06 -1.38
N ALA A 32 -2.30 2.62 -0.19
CA ALA A 32 -3.09 1.41 0.00
C ALA A 32 -4.58 1.72 -0.09
N ILE A 33 -5.30 1.04 -0.99
CA ILE A 33 -6.75 1.15 -1.14
C ILE A 33 -7.38 -0.12 -0.57
N VAL A 34 -8.15 0.05 0.50
CA VAL A 34 -8.67 -1.06 1.32
C VAL A 34 -10.12 -0.80 1.73
N ARG A 35 -10.89 -1.88 1.93
CA ARG A 35 -12.28 -1.78 2.41
C ARG A 35 -12.37 -1.45 3.90
N ASP A 36 -11.39 -1.90 4.68
CA ASP A 36 -11.34 -1.73 6.12
C ASP A 36 -9.97 -1.12 6.50
N PRO A 37 -9.89 0.21 6.70
CA PRO A 37 -8.64 0.88 7.05
C PRO A 37 -8.03 0.40 8.37
N ALA A 38 -8.83 -0.13 9.30
CA ALA A 38 -8.31 -0.63 10.58
C ALA A 38 -7.37 -1.84 10.37
N LYS A 39 -7.63 -2.66 9.35
CA LYS A 39 -6.80 -3.83 8.97
C LYS A 39 -5.52 -3.49 8.22
N ALA A 40 -5.30 -2.22 7.90
CA ALA A 40 -4.20 -1.73 7.07
C ALA A 40 -3.21 -0.83 7.84
N ARG A 41 -3.41 -0.64 9.15
CA ARG A 41 -2.56 0.24 9.98
C ARG A 41 -1.10 -0.22 10.05
N ASP A 42 -0.85 -1.51 9.83
CA ASP A 42 0.48 -2.13 9.80
C ASP A 42 1.28 -1.82 8.51
N LEU A 43 0.63 -1.33 7.45
CA LEU A 43 1.28 -1.21 6.13
C LEU A 43 2.32 -0.08 6.06
N GLY A 44 2.25 0.92 6.96
CA GLY A 44 3.18 2.04 7.02
C GLY A 44 3.25 2.83 5.70
N VAL A 45 2.11 3.00 5.04
CA VAL A 45 1.87 3.82 3.85
C VAL A 45 0.55 4.56 4.04
N GLU A 46 0.25 5.54 3.18
CA GLU A 46 -1.05 6.19 3.18
C GLU A 46 -2.15 5.15 2.91
N VAL A 47 -3.23 5.19 3.70
CA VAL A 47 -4.37 4.27 3.57
C VAL A 47 -5.61 5.07 3.20
N ARG A 48 -6.31 4.63 2.15
CA ARG A 48 -7.60 5.19 1.72
C ARG A 48 -8.68 4.10 1.74
N ALA A 49 -9.86 4.48 2.22
CA ALA A 49 -11.05 3.65 2.08
C ALA A 49 -11.43 3.57 0.59
N ALA A 50 -11.75 2.36 0.13
CA ALA A 50 -12.21 2.05 -1.23
C ALA A 50 -13.67 2.47 -1.44
#